data_AF-A0AAN8FRH2-F1
#
_entry.id   AF-A0AAN8FRH2-F1
#
_cell.length_a   1.000
_cell.length_b   1.000
_cell.length_c   1.000
_cell.angle_alpha   90.00
_cell.angle_beta   90.00
_cell.angle_gamma   90.00
#
_symmetry.space_group_name_H-M   'P 1'
#
loop_
_entity.id
_entity.type
_entity.pdbx_description
1 polymer ?
#
loop_
_entity_poly.entity_id
_entity_poly.type
_entity_poly.pdbx_seq_one_letter_code
_entity_poly.pdbx_strand_id
1 'polypeptide(L)'
;MWNGTVFIPPDCAANRTCPYGLMNYFQIMEMESLWGPLITAGIFAATLSSALASLVSAPKVFQAVCKDRLFPKIGYFAKGYGKNEEPKRAYALTFIIAVAMVGIGDLNSIAPIISNFFLASYALINYACFDASFADSPGFRPGFKYYNMWVSLGGALLCIVVMFIISWETALITFFCFAALFLYILHRKPDVNWGSSTQAHSYKNALSGMIKLSHTEEHVKNYRPQMLVLCGNAASRPSLVDFANSITKGTSLMICGYVVPYNPSDRVYSVMRKLERQLSEWLRKRRVKAFYASVANSSLRAGSQSLLQVCGLGKLRPNIILIGFKTNWYRGGAVAPTMNELNEYFGTIQDAFDSNMAVCILRNGEMGLDFSEAMRLLNVGESKRLDINLDIKEG
;
A
#
# COMPACT_ATOMS: atom_id res chain seq x y z
N MET A 1 -47.59 -24.35 42.35
CA MET A 1 -47.51 -23.97 43.77
C MET A 1 -46.06 -23.67 44.09
N TRP A 2 -45.63 -22.40 43.95
CA TRP A 2 -44.40 -21.92 44.56
C TRP A 2 -44.74 -21.64 46.02
N ASN A 3 -44.47 -22.60 46.91
CA ASN A 3 -44.54 -22.34 48.34
C ASN A 3 -43.44 -21.32 48.68
N GLY A 4 -43.84 -20.18 49.21
CA GLY A 4 -42.96 -19.11 49.65
C GLY A 4 -42.05 -19.57 50.79
N THR A 5 -40.93 -20.19 50.44
CA THR A 5 -39.80 -20.33 51.34
C THR A 5 -39.21 -18.94 51.50
N VAL A 6 -39.48 -18.33 52.67
CA VAL A 6 -38.71 -17.18 53.13
C VAL A 6 -37.25 -17.62 53.12
N PHE A 7 -36.45 -17.05 52.23
CA PHE A 7 -35.01 -17.29 52.21
C PHE A 7 -34.44 -16.68 53.48
N ILE A 8 -34.20 -17.53 54.49
CA ILE A 8 -33.49 -17.15 55.70
C ILE A 8 -32.01 -17.24 55.36
N PRO A 9 -31.29 -16.11 55.21
CA PRO A 9 -29.87 -16.15 54.92
C PRO A 9 -29.15 -16.88 56.07
N PRO A 10 -28.23 -17.80 55.76
CA PRO A 10 -27.47 -18.49 56.80
C PRO A 10 -26.66 -17.47 57.62
N ASP A 11 -26.43 -17.72 58.90
CA ASP A 11 -25.71 -16.80 59.79
C ASP A 11 -24.31 -16.41 59.27
N CYS A 12 -23.69 -17.30 58.47
CA CYS A 12 -22.41 -17.05 57.82
C CYS A 12 -22.46 -15.93 56.75
N ALA A 13 -23.64 -15.60 56.22
CA ALA A 13 -23.83 -14.56 55.22
C ALA A 13 -23.70 -13.17 55.85
N ALA A 14 -24.11 -12.99 57.11
CA ALA A 14 -23.96 -11.75 57.86
C ALA A 14 -22.48 -11.41 58.10
N ASN A 15 -21.65 -12.43 58.37
CA ASN A 15 -20.21 -12.27 58.64
C ASN A 15 -19.30 -12.51 57.41
N ARG A 16 -19.85 -12.78 56.22
CA ARG A 16 -19.10 -13.15 54.99
C ARG A 16 -18.12 -14.32 55.16
N THR A 17 -18.40 -15.24 56.06
CA THR A 17 -17.55 -16.40 56.38
C THR A 17 -18.03 -17.71 55.75
N CYS A 18 -19.04 -17.69 54.87
CA CYS A 18 -19.58 -18.90 54.29
C CYS A 18 -18.51 -19.65 53.47
N PRO A 19 -18.23 -20.94 53.75
CA PRO A 19 -17.24 -21.72 53.00
C PRO A 19 -17.75 -22.15 51.60
N TYR A 20 -19.09 -22.22 51.44
CA TYR A 20 -19.74 -22.62 50.20
C TYR A 20 -20.68 -21.53 49.68
N GLY A 21 -21.12 -21.68 48.43
CA GLY A 21 -21.98 -20.75 47.72
C GLY A 21 -21.31 -20.17 46.49
N LEU A 22 -22.11 -19.54 45.63
CA LEU A 22 -21.71 -19.02 44.31
C LEU A 22 -20.51 -18.06 44.37
N MET A 23 -20.33 -17.31 45.46
CA MET A 23 -19.26 -16.34 45.62
C MET A 23 -17.94 -16.96 46.13
N ASN A 24 -18.02 -18.01 46.96
CA ASN A 24 -16.88 -18.49 47.75
C ASN A 24 -16.37 -19.87 47.30
N TYR A 25 -17.15 -20.64 46.54
CA TYR A 25 -16.78 -21.99 46.09
C TYR A 25 -16.91 -22.15 44.58
N PHE A 26 -15.76 -22.13 43.88
CA PHE A 26 -15.71 -22.24 42.41
C PHE A 26 -16.23 -23.57 41.86
N GLN A 27 -16.21 -24.64 42.66
CA GLN A 27 -16.69 -25.98 42.27
C GLN A 27 -18.17 -26.20 42.58
N ILE A 28 -18.98 -25.14 42.70
CA ILE A 28 -20.41 -25.25 43.02
C ILE A 28 -21.18 -26.11 42.00
N MET A 29 -20.80 -26.05 40.72
CA MET A 29 -21.40 -26.89 39.67
C MET A 29 -21.18 -28.39 39.90
N GLU A 30 -20.11 -28.77 40.60
CA GLU A 30 -19.87 -30.17 40.97
C GLU A 30 -20.86 -30.64 42.04
N MET A 31 -21.14 -29.79 43.04
CA MET A 31 -22.07 -30.11 44.14
C MET A 31 -23.52 -30.21 43.68
N GLU A 32 -23.92 -29.37 42.72
CA GLU A 32 -25.29 -29.38 42.17
C GLU A 32 -25.51 -30.49 41.12
N SER A 33 -24.45 -31.16 40.68
CA SER A 33 -24.54 -32.19 39.65
C SER A 33 -25.03 -33.53 40.20
N LEU A 34 -25.72 -34.31 39.37
CA LEU A 34 -26.16 -35.67 39.71
C LEU A 34 -24.97 -36.61 40.03
N TRP A 35 -23.81 -36.36 39.40
CA TRP A 35 -22.58 -37.13 39.62
C TRP A 35 -21.34 -36.24 39.46
N GLY A 36 -20.80 -35.75 40.59
CA GLY A 36 -19.65 -34.82 40.66
C GLY A 36 -18.40 -35.24 39.87
N PRO A 37 -17.93 -36.51 39.96
CA PRO A 37 -16.77 -36.97 39.19
C PRO A 37 -16.90 -36.81 37.66
N LEU A 38 -18.13 -36.78 37.13
CA LEU A 38 -18.34 -36.53 35.70
C LEU A 38 -18.07 -35.07 35.33
N ILE A 39 -18.43 -34.12 36.20
CA ILE A 39 -18.14 -32.70 36.00
C ILE A 39 -16.64 -32.47 36.00
N THR A 40 -15.90 -33.05 36.94
CA THR A 40 -14.44 -32.91 36.97
C THR A 40 -13.78 -33.54 35.76
N ALA A 41 -14.22 -34.73 35.32
CA ALA A 41 -13.78 -35.33 34.06
C ALA A 41 -14.08 -34.43 32.83
N GLY A 42 -15.25 -33.80 32.82
CA GLY A 42 -15.65 -32.83 31.79
C GLY A 42 -14.77 -31.58 31.77
N ILE A 43 -14.40 -31.05 32.95
CA ILE A 43 -13.46 -29.93 33.07
C ILE A 43 -12.11 -30.31 32.45
N PHE A 44 -11.54 -31.47 32.80
CA PHE A 44 -10.28 -31.93 32.20
C PHE A 44 -10.38 -32.05 30.68
N ALA A 45 -11.46 -32.65 30.17
CA ALA A 45 -11.66 -32.79 28.74
C ALA A 45 -11.75 -31.43 28.03
N ALA A 46 -12.54 -30.49 28.56
CA ALA A 46 -12.74 -29.17 27.97
C ALA A 46 -11.46 -28.30 27.99
N THR A 47 -10.73 -28.29 29.11
CA THR A 47 -9.51 -27.48 29.25
C THR A 47 -8.37 -28.05 28.41
N LEU A 48 -8.15 -29.36 28.42
CA LEU A 48 -7.09 -30.00 27.62
C LEU A 48 -7.36 -29.86 26.12
N SER A 49 -8.62 -30.03 25.68
CA SER A 49 -8.99 -29.87 24.27
C SER A 49 -8.74 -28.45 23.76
N SER A 50 -9.20 -27.43 24.51
CA SER A 50 -9.03 -26.03 24.14
C SER A 50 -7.56 -25.59 24.16
N ALA A 51 -6.80 -26.08 25.15
CA ALA A 51 -5.36 -25.82 25.25
C ALA A 51 -4.60 -26.45 24.07
N LEU A 52 -4.90 -27.71 23.71
CA LEU A 52 -4.25 -28.40 22.58
C LEU A 52 -4.56 -27.69 21.25
N ALA A 53 -5.81 -27.27 21.03
CA ALA A 53 -6.21 -26.52 19.85
C ALA A 53 -5.45 -25.19 19.72
N SER A 54 -5.25 -24.49 20.83
CA SER A 54 -4.48 -23.24 20.88
C SER A 54 -2.97 -23.46 20.67
N LEU A 55 -2.44 -24.56 21.22
CA LEU A 55 -1.04 -24.94 21.08
C LEU A 55 -0.66 -25.30 19.63
N VAL A 56 -1.61 -25.84 18.85
CA VAL A 56 -1.41 -26.17 17.43
C VAL A 56 -1.68 -24.97 16.51
N SER A 57 -2.69 -24.15 16.80
CA SER A 57 -3.09 -23.06 15.92
C SER A 57 -2.11 -21.87 15.95
N ALA A 58 -1.67 -21.43 17.13
CA ALA A 58 -0.81 -20.25 17.25
C ALA A 58 0.54 -20.36 16.50
N PRO A 59 1.30 -21.48 16.61
CA PRO A 59 2.55 -21.66 15.86
C PRO A 59 2.35 -21.67 14.34
N LYS A 60 1.24 -22.22 13.85
CA LYS A 60 0.93 -22.29 12.41
C LYS A 60 0.58 -20.92 11.84
N VAL A 61 -0.21 -20.13 12.56
CA VAL A 61 -0.48 -18.72 12.20
C VAL A 61 0.83 -17.92 12.21
N PHE A 62 1.66 -18.08 13.23
CA PHE A 62 2.94 -17.38 13.31
C PHE A 62 3.91 -17.79 12.19
N GLN A 63 3.95 -19.07 11.82
CA GLN A 63 4.74 -19.57 10.70
C GLN A 63 4.32 -18.93 9.38
N ALA A 64 3.00 -18.80 9.12
CA ALA A 64 2.50 -18.16 7.92
C ALA A 64 2.97 -16.70 7.82
N VAL A 65 2.83 -15.93 8.90
CA VAL A 65 3.32 -14.54 8.98
C VAL A 65 4.84 -14.46 8.74
N CYS A 66 5.62 -15.43 9.24
CA CYS A 66 7.06 -15.48 9.02
C CYS A 66 7.41 -15.83 7.56
N LYS A 67 6.59 -16.62 6.86
CA LYS A 67 6.76 -16.94 5.43
C LYS A 67 6.51 -15.72 4.55
N ASP A 68 5.58 -14.85 4.94
CA ASP A 68 5.30 -13.58 4.24
C ASP A 68 6.44 -12.56 4.36
N ARG A 69 7.46 -12.85 5.18
CA ARG A 69 8.66 -12.02 5.40
C ARG A 69 8.35 -10.56 5.73
N LEU A 70 7.20 -10.27 6.35
CA LEU A 70 6.78 -8.91 6.67
C LEU A 70 7.79 -8.21 7.58
N PHE A 71 8.23 -8.91 8.63
CA PHE A 71 9.25 -8.44 9.57
C PHE A 71 10.61 -9.06 9.24
N PRO A 72 11.71 -8.28 9.31
CA PRO A 72 13.05 -8.81 9.17
C PRO A 72 13.38 -9.71 10.38
N LYS A 73 14.26 -10.70 10.18
CA LYS A 73 14.79 -11.61 11.21
C LYS A 73 13.82 -12.65 11.79
N ILE A 74 12.49 -12.49 11.71
CA ILE A 74 11.55 -13.53 12.15
C ILE A 74 11.45 -14.72 11.20
N GLY A 75 12.01 -14.62 9.98
CA GLY A 75 12.05 -15.73 9.01
C GLY A 75 12.71 -17.01 9.52
N TYR A 76 13.46 -16.94 10.63
CA TYR A 76 13.95 -18.11 11.36
C TYR A 76 12.83 -19.08 11.77
N PHE A 77 11.66 -18.55 12.15
CA PHE A 77 10.50 -19.35 12.60
C PHE A 77 9.62 -19.87 11.44
N ALA A 78 9.87 -19.43 10.20
CA ALA A 78 9.11 -19.88 9.02
C ALA A 78 9.43 -21.33 8.60
N LYS A 79 10.58 -21.87 9.04
CA LYS A 79 11.08 -23.18 8.61
C LYS A 79 10.17 -24.31 9.12
N GLY A 80 9.46 -24.95 8.20
CA GLY A 80 8.71 -26.19 8.44
C GLY A 80 9.60 -27.42 8.44
N TYR A 81 9.23 -28.44 9.21
CA TYR A 81 9.95 -29.71 9.30
C TYR A 81 9.02 -30.89 8.98
N GLY A 82 9.52 -31.86 8.21
CA GLY A 82 8.77 -33.08 7.85
C GLY A 82 7.72 -32.85 6.75
N LYS A 83 6.93 -33.89 6.46
CA LYS A 83 5.94 -33.91 5.36
C LYS A 83 4.81 -32.88 5.53
N ASN A 84 4.47 -32.54 6.78
CA ASN A 84 3.38 -31.62 7.12
C ASN A 84 3.86 -30.18 7.45
N GLU A 85 5.13 -29.87 7.15
CA GLU A 85 5.76 -28.55 7.39
C GLU A 85 5.62 -28.00 8.83
N GLU A 86 5.67 -28.86 9.84
CA GLU A 86 5.41 -28.46 11.23
C GLU A 86 6.47 -27.48 11.78
N PRO A 87 6.07 -26.31 12.33
CA PRO A 87 7.01 -25.26 12.76
C PRO A 87 7.56 -25.51 14.16
N LYS A 88 8.48 -26.47 14.31
CA LYS A 88 9.09 -26.85 15.61
C LYS A 88 9.60 -25.67 16.44
N ARG A 89 10.20 -24.66 15.78
CA ARG A 89 10.73 -23.45 16.42
C ARG A 89 9.62 -22.55 16.98
N ALA A 90 8.51 -22.44 16.26
CA ALA A 90 7.36 -21.67 16.72
C ALA A 90 6.64 -22.38 17.88
N TYR A 91 6.54 -23.72 17.85
CA TYR A 91 6.05 -24.50 19.00
C TYR A 91 6.89 -24.25 20.26
N ALA A 92 8.22 -24.23 20.14
CA ALA A 92 9.10 -23.92 21.27
C ALA A 92 8.86 -22.51 21.83
N LEU A 93 8.68 -21.51 20.95
CA LEU A 93 8.36 -20.14 21.37
C LEU A 93 7.01 -20.08 22.11
N THR A 94 5.96 -20.68 21.55
CA THR A 94 4.63 -20.74 22.17
C THR A 94 4.68 -21.45 23.51
N PHE A 95 5.46 -22.54 23.63
CA PHE A 95 5.64 -23.26 24.89
C PHE A 95 6.29 -22.38 25.96
N ILE A 96 7.37 -21.64 25.63
CA ILE A 96 8.04 -20.73 26.58
C ILE A 96 7.07 -19.64 27.06
N ILE A 97 6.31 -19.03 26.15
CA ILE A 97 5.32 -17.99 26.49
C ILE A 97 4.21 -18.57 27.38
N ALA A 98 3.71 -19.77 27.05
CA ALA A 98 2.68 -20.44 27.84
C ALA A 98 3.16 -20.76 29.25
N VAL A 99 4.38 -21.30 29.42
CA VAL A 99 4.96 -21.59 30.73
C VAL A 99 5.16 -20.32 31.55
N ALA A 100 5.58 -19.22 30.93
CA ALA A 100 5.72 -17.93 31.61
C ALA A 100 4.37 -17.42 32.15
N MET A 101 3.29 -17.56 31.37
CA MET A 101 1.94 -17.18 31.81
C MET A 101 1.40 -18.11 32.90
N VAL A 102 1.65 -19.42 32.81
CA VAL A 102 1.27 -20.38 33.87
C VAL A 102 1.99 -20.08 35.18
N GLY A 103 3.22 -19.55 35.12
CA GLY A 103 4.00 -19.15 36.30
C GLY A 103 3.37 -18.03 37.15
N ILE A 104 2.39 -17.29 36.63
CA ILE A 104 1.66 -16.25 37.39
C ILE A 104 0.79 -16.88 38.50
N GLY A 105 0.28 -18.10 38.28
CA GLY A 105 -0.44 -18.87 39.32
C GLY A 105 -1.84 -18.38 39.68
N ASP A 106 -2.35 -17.32 39.04
CA ASP A 106 -3.71 -16.80 39.25
C ASP A 106 -4.46 -16.58 37.93
N LEU A 107 -5.59 -17.28 37.78
CA LEU A 107 -6.44 -17.19 36.59
C LEU A 107 -7.10 -15.81 36.44
N ASN A 108 -7.49 -15.18 37.55
CA ASN A 108 -8.19 -13.90 37.53
C ASN A 108 -7.29 -12.76 37.05
N SER A 109 -5.98 -12.85 37.29
CA SER A 109 -4.98 -11.93 36.77
C SER A 109 -4.70 -12.13 35.28
N ILE A 110 -4.77 -13.37 34.78
CA ILE A 110 -4.47 -13.71 33.38
C ILE A 110 -5.66 -13.38 32.46
N ALA A 111 -6.90 -13.58 32.93
CA ALA A 111 -8.10 -13.45 32.11
C ALA A 111 -8.24 -12.08 31.39
N PRO A 112 -8.06 -10.92 32.06
CA PRO A 112 -8.15 -9.61 31.39
C PRO A 112 -7.13 -9.42 30.27
N ILE A 113 -5.91 -9.97 30.43
CA ILE A 113 -4.84 -9.87 29.43
C ILE A 113 -5.27 -10.62 28.16
N ILE A 114 -5.71 -11.86 28.30
CA ILE A 114 -6.16 -12.70 27.19
C ILE A 114 -7.38 -12.07 26.50
N SER A 115 -8.39 -11.64 27.28
CA SER A 115 -9.59 -10.99 26.75
C SER A 115 -9.26 -9.76 25.91
N ASN A 116 -8.33 -8.92 26.34
CA ASN A 116 -7.94 -7.73 25.59
C ASN A 116 -7.20 -8.05 24.28
N PHE A 117 -6.33 -9.06 24.24
CA PHE A 117 -5.72 -9.49 22.98
C PHE A 117 -6.73 -10.07 21.98
N PHE A 118 -7.71 -10.86 22.46
CA PHE A 118 -8.78 -11.37 21.60
C PHE A 118 -9.69 -10.25 21.08
N LEU A 119 -10.14 -9.34 21.95
CA LEU A 119 -10.96 -8.19 21.55
C LEU A 119 -10.22 -7.29 20.56
N ALA A 120 -8.92 -7.08 20.73
CA ALA A 120 -8.12 -6.34 19.76
C ALA A 120 -8.09 -7.04 18.40
N SER A 121 -7.93 -8.37 18.36
CA SER A 121 -7.98 -9.13 17.10
C SER A 121 -9.36 -9.03 16.42
N TYR A 122 -10.45 -9.08 17.19
CA TYR A 122 -11.81 -8.93 16.67
C TYR A 122 -12.08 -7.50 16.18
N ALA A 123 -11.57 -6.49 16.89
CA ALA A 123 -11.64 -5.10 16.45
C ALA A 123 -10.91 -4.90 15.11
N LEU A 124 -9.71 -5.45 14.97
CA LEU A 124 -8.91 -5.35 13.74
C LEU A 124 -9.55 -6.06 12.56
N ILE A 125 -10.07 -7.28 12.75
CA ILE A 125 -10.74 -8.02 11.67
C ILE A 125 -11.98 -7.26 11.20
N ASN A 126 -12.80 -6.78 12.14
CA ASN A 126 -14.00 -6.00 11.82
C ASN A 126 -13.65 -4.67 11.13
N TYR A 127 -12.66 -3.95 11.63
CA TYR A 127 -12.23 -2.71 11.01
C TYR A 127 -11.63 -2.95 9.61
N ALA A 128 -10.83 -4.00 9.42
CA ALA A 128 -10.26 -4.34 8.12
C ALA A 128 -11.34 -4.70 7.09
N CYS A 129 -12.40 -5.42 7.50
CA CYS A 129 -13.56 -5.69 6.63
C CYS A 129 -14.31 -4.40 6.27
N PHE A 130 -14.50 -3.48 7.23
CA PHE A 130 -15.10 -2.18 6.95
C PHE A 130 -14.25 -1.35 5.98
N ASP A 131 -12.94 -1.19 6.26
CA ASP A 131 -12.00 -0.41 5.46
C ASP A 131 -11.92 -0.93 4.02
N ALA A 132 -11.80 -2.25 3.84
CA ALA A 132 -11.74 -2.87 2.51
C ALA A 132 -13.02 -2.63 1.68
N SER A 133 -14.20 -2.71 2.32
CA SER A 133 -15.48 -2.39 1.68
C SER A 133 -15.65 -0.90 1.41
N PHE A 134 -15.25 -0.03 2.34
CA PHE A 134 -15.34 1.42 2.16
C PHE A 134 -14.41 1.92 1.04
N ALA A 135 -13.26 1.27 0.87
CA ALA A 135 -12.31 1.49 -0.21
C ALA A 135 -12.79 1.01 -1.59
N ASP A 136 -13.88 0.23 -1.66
CA ASP A 136 -14.26 -0.56 -2.85
C ASP A 136 -13.07 -1.35 -3.42
N SER A 137 -12.33 -2.03 -2.53
CA SER A 137 -11.15 -2.80 -2.92
C SER A 137 -11.54 -3.93 -3.88
N PRO A 138 -10.95 -4.03 -5.10
CA PRO A 138 -11.41 -5.00 -6.11
C PRO A 138 -11.40 -6.46 -5.67
N GLY A 139 -10.46 -6.83 -4.79
CA GLY A 139 -10.29 -8.16 -4.23
C GLY A 139 -11.23 -8.50 -3.06
N PHE A 140 -11.98 -7.54 -2.52
CA PHE A 140 -12.90 -7.75 -1.40
C PHE A 140 -14.35 -7.70 -1.87
N ARG A 141 -14.94 -8.88 -2.13
CA ARG A 141 -16.32 -9.05 -2.62
C ARG A 141 -17.08 -10.04 -1.72
N PRO A 142 -17.52 -9.61 -0.52
CA PRO A 142 -18.22 -10.50 0.40
C PRO A 142 -19.55 -10.96 -0.21
N GLY A 143 -19.69 -12.26 -0.46
CA GLY A 143 -20.92 -12.88 -0.98
C GLY A 143 -21.94 -13.25 0.09
N PHE A 144 -21.63 -12.99 1.36
CA PHE A 144 -22.51 -13.36 2.48
C PHE A 144 -23.71 -12.41 2.60
N LYS A 145 -24.92 -12.98 2.60
CA LYS A 145 -26.19 -12.23 2.55
C LYS A 145 -26.36 -11.20 3.67
N TYR A 146 -25.90 -11.50 4.88
CA TYR A 146 -26.07 -10.61 6.05
C TYR A 146 -24.83 -9.78 6.36
N TYR A 147 -23.86 -9.74 5.45
CA TYR A 147 -22.70 -8.86 5.60
C TYR A 147 -23.13 -7.40 5.36
N ASN A 148 -22.77 -6.52 6.29
CA ASN A 148 -22.94 -5.08 6.15
C ASN A 148 -21.70 -4.38 6.73
N MET A 149 -21.10 -3.48 5.95
CA MET A 149 -19.88 -2.76 6.37
C MET A 149 -20.08 -1.99 7.68
N TRP A 150 -21.26 -1.40 7.88
CA TRP A 150 -21.57 -0.58 9.06
C TRP A 150 -21.72 -1.42 10.33
N VAL A 151 -22.23 -2.65 10.20
CA VAL A 151 -22.28 -3.61 11.30
C VAL A 151 -20.85 -3.99 11.70
N SER A 152 -19.96 -4.16 10.73
CA SER A 152 -18.54 -4.44 10.98
C SER A 152 -17.87 -3.27 11.70
N LEU A 153 -18.08 -2.01 11.26
CA LEU A 153 -17.59 -0.84 11.98
C LEU A 153 -18.13 -0.74 13.42
N GLY A 154 -19.44 -0.99 13.59
CA GLY A 154 -20.07 -1.03 14.91
C GLY A 154 -19.46 -2.10 15.82
N GLY A 155 -19.20 -3.29 15.28
CA GLY A 155 -18.52 -4.38 16.00
C GLY A 155 -17.08 -4.02 16.40
N ALA A 156 -16.33 -3.35 15.52
CA ALA A 156 -14.99 -2.88 15.85
C ALA A 156 -14.99 -1.86 16.98
N LEU A 157 -15.89 -0.86 16.92
CA LEU A 157 -16.03 0.15 17.96
C LEU A 157 -16.48 -0.47 19.29
N LEU A 158 -17.43 -1.41 19.25
CA LEU A 158 -17.89 -2.14 20.44
C LEU A 158 -16.73 -2.89 21.10
N CYS A 159 -15.89 -3.58 20.32
CA CYS A 159 -14.72 -4.28 20.86
C CYS A 159 -13.77 -3.32 21.57
N ILE A 160 -13.48 -2.16 20.98
CA ILE A 160 -12.61 -1.14 21.58
C ILE A 160 -13.21 -0.61 22.89
N VAL A 161 -14.51 -0.28 22.90
CA VAL A 161 -15.19 0.21 24.11
C VAL A 161 -15.12 -0.84 25.23
N VAL A 162 -15.40 -2.11 24.92
CA VAL A 162 -15.34 -3.20 25.90
C VAL A 162 -13.91 -3.40 26.43
N MET A 163 -12.88 -3.27 25.60
CA MET A 163 -11.48 -3.36 26.06
C MET A 163 -11.16 -2.33 27.15
N PHE A 164 -11.58 -1.08 26.95
CA PHE A 164 -11.37 -0.02 27.94
C PHE A 164 -12.20 -0.22 29.21
N ILE A 165 -13.39 -0.82 29.11
CA ILE A 165 -14.23 -1.17 30.27
C ILE A 165 -13.58 -2.28 31.11
N ILE A 166 -13.01 -3.32 30.48
CA ILE A 166 -12.38 -4.44 31.20
C ILE A 166 -11.16 -3.96 31.98
N SER A 167 -10.22 -3.30 31.32
CA SER A 167 -9.01 -2.77 31.94
C SER A 167 -8.36 -1.76 31.01
N TRP A 168 -8.44 -0.48 31.37
CA TRP A 168 -7.87 0.60 30.58
C TRP A 168 -6.34 0.52 30.46
N GLU A 169 -5.65 0.04 31.50
CA GLU A 169 -4.18 -0.10 31.52
C GLU A 169 -3.71 -1.12 30.47
N THR A 170 -4.29 -2.32 30.47
CA THR A 170 -3.93 -3.37 29.51
C THR A 170 -4.44 -3.03 28.10
N ALA A 171 -5.56 -2.31 27.97
CA ALA A 171 -6.04 -1.79 26.69
C ALA A 171 -5.05 -0.79 26.06
N LEU A 172 -4.46 0.12 26.84
CA LEU A 172 -3.44 1.04 26.34
C LEU A 172 -2.18 0.31 25.87
N ILE A 173 -1.72 -0.68 26.64
CA ILE A 173 -0.54 -1.50 26.27
C ILE A 173 -0.79 -2.23 24.95
N THR A 174 -1.95 -2.89 24.81
CA THR A 174 -2.30 -3.59 23.55
C THR A 174 -2.38 -2.62 22.37
N PHE A 175 -3.05 -1.47 22.53
CA PHE A 175 -3.15 -0.46 21.47
C PHE A 175 -1.77 0.08 21.05
N PHE A 176 -0.88 0.34 22.03
CA PHE A 176 0.49 0.75 21.76
C PHE A 176 1.26 -0.30 20.94
N CYS A 177 1.18 -1.58 21.33
CA CYS A 177 1.82 -2.67 20.59
C CYS A 177 1.31 -2.76 19.15
N PHE A 178 0.00 -2.66 18.94
CA PHE A 178 -0.58 -2.68 17.58
C PHE A 178 -0.21 -1.45 16.76
N ALA A 179 -0.23 -0.26 17.36
CA ALA A 179 0.16 0.98 16.71
C ALA A 179 1.64 0.94 16.27
N ALA A 180 2.53 0.46 17.14
CA ALA A 180 3.95 0.26 16.82
C ALA A 180 4.13 -0.71 15.65
N LEU A 181 3.43 -1.86 15.67
CA LEU A 181 3.47 -2.84 14.59
C LEU A 181 2.96 -2.27 13.26
N PHE A 182 1.86 -1.53 13.30
CA PHE A 182 1.25 -0.91 12.13
C PHE A 182 2.16 0.16 11.52
N LEU A 183 2.69 1.06 12.35
CA LEU A 183 3.65 2.10 11.92
C LEU A 183 4.92 1.49 11.34
N TYR A 184 5.40 0.39 11.92
CA TYR A 184 6.55 -0.34 11.41
C TYR A 184 6.31 -0.87 9.98
N ILE A 185 5.16 -1.51 9.75
CA ILE A 185 4.79 -2.03 8.42
C ILE A 185 4.63 -0.87 7.41
N LEU A 186 3.97 0.22 7.81
CA LEU A 186 3.79 1.40 6.96
C LEU A 186 5.11 2.03 6.53
N HIS A 187 6.11 2.07 7.41
CA HIS A 187 7.42 2.61 7.09
C HIS A 187 8.20 1.70 6.14
N ARG A 188 8.14 0.38 6.36
CA ARG A 188 8.91 -0.61 5.59
C ARG A 188 8.40 -0.77 4.16
N LYS A 189 7.10 -0.54 3.92
CA LYS A 189 6.42 -0.73 2.61
C LYS A 189 6.85 -2.03 1.92
N PRO A 190 6.58 -3.20 2.53
CA PRO A 190 6.95 -4.47 1.93
C PRO A 190 6.27 -4.62 0.56
N ASP A 191 7.03 -5.11 -0.43
CA ASP A 191 6.47 -5.47 -1.72
C ASP A 191 5.67 -6.77 -1.55
N VAL A 192 4.35 -6.64 -1.47
CA VAL A 192 3.40 -7.73 -1.22
C VAL A 192 2.45 -7.84 -2.40
N ASN A 193 2.17 -9.08 -2.80
CA ASN A 193 1.36 -9.40 -3.97
C ASN A 193 -0.15 -9.26 -3.76
N TRP A 194 -0.62 -9.05 -2.53
CA TRP A 194 -2.05 -9.03 -2.18
C TRP A 194 -2.71 -7.63 -2.20
N GLY A 195 -2.03 -6.62 -2.77
CA GLY A 195 -2.58 -5.26 -2.89
C GLY A 195 -2.80 -4.56 -1.54
N SER A 196 -3.26 -3.30 -1.53
CA SER A 196 -3.57 -2.58 -0.29
C SER A 196 -4.83 -1.73 -0.42
N SER A 197 -5.61 -1.62 0.66
CA SER A 197 -6.77 -0.71 0.70
C SER A 197 -6.35 0.75 0.48
N THR A 198 -5.15 1.13 0.94
CA THR A 198 -4.57 2.47 0.69
C THR A 198 -4.36 2.76 -0.79
N GLN A 199 -3.90 1.79 -1.58
CA GLN A 199 -3.77 1.95 -3.03
C GLN A 199 -5.15 2.02 -3.70
N ALA A 200 -6.11 1.20 -3.24
CA ALA A 200 -7.49 1.24 -3.74
C ALA A 200 -8.15 2.61 -3.47
N HIS A 201 -8.02 3.14 -2.25
CA HIS A 201 -8.47 4.50 -1.91
C HIS A 201 -7.82 5.56 -2.77
N SER A 202 -6.50 5.49 -2.98
CA SER A 202 -5.77 6.46 -3.79
C SER A 202 -6.30 6.48 -5.24
N TYR A 203 -6.56 5.31 -5.81
CA TYR A 203 -7.14 5.17 -7.15
C TYR A 203 -8.58 5.70 -7.22
N LYS A 204 -9.45 5.28 -6.29
CA LYS A 204 -10.85 5.72 -6.19
C LYS A 204 -10.95 7.24 -6.04
N ASN A 205 -10.12 7.82 -5.17
CA ASN A 205 -10.06 9.27 -4.95
C ASN A 205 -9.57 10.01 -6.20
N ALA A 206 -8.54 9.48 -6.89
CA ALA A 206 -8.05 10.06 -8.14
C ALA A 206 -9.15 10.04 -9.23
N LEU A 207 -9.80 8.89 -9.43
CA LEU A 207 -10.87 8.75 -10.42
C LEU A 207 -12.07 9.66 -10.12
N SER A 208 -12.54 9.66 -8.88
CA SER A 208 -13.65 10.54 -8.46
C SER A 208 -13.29 12.02 -8.63
N GLY A 209 -12.06 12.41 -8.26
CA GLY A 209 -11.54 13.76 -8.49
C GLY A 209 -11.51 14.13 -9.97
N MET A 210 -11.11 13.21 -10.85
CA MET A 210 -11.09 13.40 -12.30
C MET A 210 -12.48 13.58 -12.90
N ILE A 211 -13.45 12.77 -12.48
CA ILE A 211 -14.84 12.88 -12.92
C ILE A 211 -15.43 14.22 -12.45
N LYS A 212 -15.20 14.59 -11.19
CA LYS A 212 -15.64 15.88 -10.64
C LYS A 212 -15.03 17.06 -11.41
N LEU A 213 -13.76 16.97 -11.77
CA LEU A 213 -13.09 17.99 -12.57
C LEU A 213 -13.71 18.12 -13.97
N SER A 214 -14.14 17.02 -14.59
CA SER A 214 -14.81 17.02 -15.89
C SER A 214 -16.08 17.87 -15.92
N HIS A 215 -16.85 17.89 -14.82
CA HIS A 215 -18.08 18.67 -14.71
C HIS A 215 -17.88 20.12 -14.24
N THR A 216 -16.67 20.50 -13.81
CA THR A 216 -16.40 21.84 -13.29
C THR A 216 -16.18 22.83 -14.43
N GLU A 217 -16.88 23.96 -14.47
CA GLU A 217 -16.70 24.96 -15.53
C GLU A 217 -15.30 25.60 -15.51
N GLU A 218 -14.78 25.94 -16.69
CA GLU A 218 -13.49 26.60 -16.85
C GLU A 218 -13.66 28.11 -16.71
N HIS A 219 -12.84 28.73 -15.86
CA HIS A 219 -12.81 30.19 -15.68
C HIS A 219 -11.40 30.71 -15.87
N VAL A 220 -11.25 31.85 -16.57
CA VAL A 220 -9.93 32.41 -16.95
C VAL A 220 -9.01 32.61 -15.75
N LYS A 221 -9.55 33.05 -14.61
CA LYS A 221 -8.80 33.23 -13.35
C LYS A 221 -8.22 31.93 -12.76
N ASN A 222 -8.76 30.78 -13.15
CA ASN A 222 -8.33 29.46 -12.69
C ASN A 222 -7.47 28.75 -13.74
N TYR A 223 -7.02 29.45 -14.78
CA TYR A 223 -6.12 28.89 -15.77
C TYR A 223 -4.88 28.29 -15.11
N ARG A 224 -4.54 27.06 -15.50
CA ARG A 224 -3.31 26.38 -15.06
C ARG A 224 -2.48 26.00 -16.30
N PRO A 225 -1.18 26.31 -16.32
CA PRO A 225 -0.30 25.88 -17.40
C PRO A 225 -0.04 24.37 -17.27
N GLN A 226 -0.62 23.58 -18.18
CA GLN A 226 -0.45 22.13 -18.27
C GLN A 226 0.49 21.82 -19.43
N MET A 227 1.68 21.32 -19.15
CA MET A 227 2.77 21.26 -20.13
C MET A 227 3.01 19.84 -20.65
N LEU A 228 3.08 19.69 -21.98
CA LEU A 228 3.67 18.54 -22.67
C LEU A 228 5.08 18.93 -23.11
N VAL A 229 6.09 18.34 -22.48
CA VAL A 229 7.49 18.61 -22.74
C VAL A 229 8.05 17.53 -23.65
N LEU A 230 8.35 17.85 -24.90
CA LEU A 230 9.00 16.92 -25.83
C LEU A 230 10.51 16.86 -25.55
N CYS A 231 10.87 16.30 -24.39
CA CYS A 231 12.26 16.16 -23.97
C CYS A 231 12.96 14.95 -24.59
N GLY A 232 12.21 13.98 -25.11
CA GLY A 232 12.75 12.67 -25.42
C GLY A 232 13.23 12.00 -24.14
N ASN A 233 14.47 11.50 -24.13
CA ASN A 233 15.06 11.00 -22.89
C ASN A 233 15.24 12.17 -21.88
N ALA A 234 14.42 12.18 -20.83
CA ALA A 234 14.45 13.23 -19.81
C ALA A 234 15.82 13.41 -19.13
N ALA A 235 16.61 12.33 -19.03
CA ALA A 235 17.95 12.38 -18.46
C ALA A 235 18.98 13.03 -19.41
N SER A 236 18.77 13.00 -20.73
CA SER A 236 19.68 13.65 -21.69
C SER A 236 19.41 15.13 -21.88
N ARG A 237 18.19 15.60 -21.54
CA ARG A 237 17.79 17.02 -21.64
C ARG A 237 17.27 17.56 -20.30
N PRO A 238 18.07 17.49 -19.22
CA PRO A 238 17.59 17.86 -17.88
C PRO A 238 17.21 19.34 -17.78
N SER A 239 17.90 20.23 -18.51
CA SER A 239 17.61 21.66 -18.52
C SER A 239 16.20 22.00 -19.03
N LEU A 240 15.72 21.27 -20.03
CA LEU A 240 14.35 21.44 -20.54
C LEU A 240 13.30 21.00 -19.51
N VAL A 241 13.56 19.89 -18.81
CA VAL A 241 12.71 19.37 -17.74
C VAL A 241 12.70 20.32 -16.55
N ASP A 242 13.85 20.86 -16.16
CA ASP A 242 13.99 21.77 -15.02
C ASP A 242 13.33 23.12 -15.29
N PHE A 243 13.44 23.62 -16.52
CA PHE A 243 12.73 24.82 -16.96
C PHE A 243 11.21 24.63 -16.89
N ALA A 244 10.67 23.54 -17.43
CA ALA A 244 9.25 23.21 -17.32
C ALA A 244 8.79 23.04 -15.87
N ASN A 245 9.58 22.37 -15.04
CA ASN A 245 9.28 22.19 -13.63
C ASN A 245 9.29 23.52 -12.85
N SER A 246 10.09 24.49 -13.27
CA SER A 246 10.11 25.84 -12.68
C SER A 246 8.82 26.61 -12.98
N ILE A 247 8.19 26.36 -14.13
CA ILE A 247 6.90 26.94 -14.52
C ILE A 247 5.74 26.26 -13.78
N THR A 248 5.70 24.92 -13.77
CA THR A 248 4.59 24.16 -13.17
C THR A 248 4.67 24.08 -11.64
N LYS A 249 5.87 24.18 -11.07
CA LYS A 249 6.19 24.08 -9.63
C LYS A 249 5.58 22.85 -8.94
N GLY A 250 5.30 21.80 -9.70
CA GLY A 250 4.60 20.61 -9.21
C GLY A 250 3.16 20.86 -8.72
N THR A 251 2.54 21.95 -9.16
CA THR A 251 1.12 22.29 -8.90
C THR A 251 0.23 22.11 -10.12
N SER A 252 0.84 22.11 -11.31
CA SER A 252 0.15 21.86 -12.58
C SER A 252 0.67 20.58 -13.23
N LEU A 253 -0.12 20.06 -14.18
CA LEU A 253 0.24 18.87 -14.93
C LEU A 253 1.49 19.11 -15.77
N MET A 254 2.45 18.19 -15.68
CA MET A 254 3.62 18.13 -16.55
C MET A 254 3.76 16.70 -17.06
N ILE A 255 3.82 16.56 -18.39
CA ILE A 255 4.03 15.27 -19.07
C ILE A 255 5.30 15.40 -19.90
N CYS A 256 6.28 14.54 -19.64
CA CYS A 256 7.48 14.38 -20.45
C CYS A 256 7.19 13.39 -21.59
N GLY A 257 7.10 13.90 -22.81
CA GLY A 257 6.85 13.13 -24.02
C GLY A 257 8.14 12.64 -24.68
N TYR A 258 8.14 11.37 -25.12
CA TYR A 258 9.21 10.81 -25.94
C TYR A 258 8.67 10.07 -27.16
N VAL A 259 9.00 10.58 -28.34
CA VAL A 259 8.83 9.87 -29.60
C VAL A 259 10.05 9.00 -29.84
N VAL A 260 9.87 7.69 -29.73
CA VAL A 260 10.89 6.66 -29.96
C VAL A 260 10.95 6.39 -31.47
N PRO A 261 12.07 6.68 -32.16
CA PRO A 261 12.20 6.69 -33.62
C PRO A 261 12.27 5.28 -34.23
N TYR A 262 11.30 4.44 -33.91
CA TYR A 262 11.19 3.07 -34.40
C TYR A 262 9.73 2.75 -34.71
N ASN A 263 9.51 1.89 -35.70
CA ASN A 263 8.16 1.40 -35.99
C ASN A 263 7.62 0.57 -34.80
N PRO A 264 6.31 0.66 -34.52
CA PRO A 264 5.67 -0.14 -33.48
C PRO A 264 5.94 -1.63 -33.66
N SER A 265 6.47 -2.27 -32.63
CA SER A 265 6.69 -3.73 -32.56
C SER A 265 6.73 -4.18 -31.10
N ASP A 266 6.47 -5.45 -30.83
CA ASP A 266 6.44 -5.98 -29.45
C ASP A 266 7.76 -5.74 -28.70
N ARG A 267 8.89 -5.91 -29.41
CA ARG A 267 10.22 -5.61 -28.87
C ARG A 267 10.34 -4.14 -28.47
N VAL A 268 9.89 -3.21 -29.31
CA VAL A 268 9.94 -1.77 -29.00
C VAL A 268 9.06 -1.44 -27.80
N TYR A 269 7.84 -1.98 -27.71
CA TYR A 269 6.96 -1.78 -26.56
C TYR A 269 7.54 -2.34 -25.25
N SER A 270 8.27 -3.46 -25.29
CA SER A 270 8.98 -3.99 -24.11
C SER A 270 10.06 -3.02 -23.61
N VAL A 271 10.82 -2.41 -24.54
CA VAL A 271 11.87 -1.43 -24.23
C VAL A 271 11.26 -0.12 -23.72
N MET A 272 10.16 0.34 -24.33
CA MET A 272 9.43 1.52 -23.88
C MET A 272 8.96 1.37 -22.44
N ARG A 273 8.28 0.28 -22.08
CA ARG A 273 7.84 0.04 -20.69
C ARG A 273 9.00 0.08 -19.69
N LYS A 274 10.15 -0.49 -20.06
CA LYS A 274 11.37 -0.44 -19.22
C LYS A 274 11.89 1.00 -19.08
N LEU A 275 11.93 1.74 -20.18
CA LEU A 275 12.38 3.13 -20.22
C LEU A 275 11.47 4.05 -19.39
N GLU A 276 10.15 3.92 -19.54
CA GLU A 276 9.16 4.70 -18.79
C GLU A 276 9.32 4.49 -17.28
N ARG A 277 9.53 3.24 -16.84
CA ARG A 277 9.81 2.94 -15.43
C ARG A 277 11.09 3.62 -14.94
N GLN A 278 12.19 3.48 -15.70
CA GLN A 278 13.49 4.07 -15.34
C GLN A 278 13.45 5.60 -15.27
N LEU A 279 12.80 6.26 -16.25
CA LEU A 279 12.72 7.71 -16.30
C LEU A 279 11.72 8.27 -15.28
N SER A 280 10.63 7.55 -14.99
CA SER A 280 9.72 7.89 -13.88
C SER A 280 10.45 7.84 -12.54
N GLU A 281 11.29 6.81 -12.32
CA GLU A 281 12.14 6.74 -11.14
C GLU A 281 13.17 7.88 -11.08
N TRP A 282 13.77 8.24 -12.21
CA TRP A 282 14.70 9.37 -12.29
C TRP A 282 14.03 10.71 -11.95
N LEU A 283 12.84 10.97 -12.48
CA LEU A 283 12.03 12.16 -12.15
C LEU A 283 11.69 12.20 -10.65
N ARG A 284 11.27 11.05 -10.09
CA ARG A 284 10.96 10.92 -8.65
C ARG A 284 12.18 11.18 -7.77
N LYS A 285 13.36 10.66 -8.13
CA LYS A 285 14.63 10.90 -7.41
C LYS A 285 15.00 12.38 -7.40
N ARG A 286 14.77 13.10 -8.50
CA ARG A 286 14.98 14.55 -8.62
C ARG A 286 13.85 15.40 -8.03
N ARG A 287 12.81 14.78 -7.45
CA ARG A 287 11.61 15.45 -6.91
C ARG A 287 10.85 16.29 -7.96
N VAL A 288 10.93 15.91 -9.23
CA VAL A 288 10.15 16.52 -10.32
C VAL A 288 8.79 15.81 -10.40
N LYS A 289 7.71 16.56 -10.19
CA LYS A 289 6.33 16.01 -10.25
C LYS A 289 5.82 16.04 -11.69
N ALA A 290 6.25 15.06 -12.47
CA ALA A 290 5.84 14.89 -13.87
C ALA A 290 5.52 13.43 -14.19
N PHE A 291 4.64 13.22 -15.14
CA PHE A 291 4.41 11.92 -15.77
C PHE A 291 5.32 11.77 -16.98
N TYR A 292 5.60 10.53 -17.37
CA TYR A 292 6.36 10.22 -18.57
C TYR A 292 5.49 9.42 -19.53
N ALA A 293 5.45 9.83 -20.80
CA ALA A 293 4.65 9.19 -21.84
C ALA A 293 5.51 8.98 -23.09
N SER A 294 5.58 7.74 -23.57
CA SER A 294 6.33 7.41 -24.78
C SER A 294 5.44 6.87 -25.90
N VAL A 295 5.78 7.22 -27.15
CA VAL A 295 5.10 6.74 -28.36
C VAL A 295 6.17 6.22 -29.34
N ALA A 296 5.92 5.05 -29.94
CA ALA A 296 6.76 4.51 -31.00
C ALA A 296 6.28 5.04 -32.36
N ASN A 297 7.12 5.82 -33.04
CA ASN A 297 6.85 6.28 -34.39
C ASN A 297 8.18 6.57 -35.10
N SER A 298 8.29 6.27 -36.39
CA SER A 298 9.48 6.56 -37.18
C SER A 298 9.68 8.06 -37.42
N SER A 299 8.59 8.83 -37.51
CA SER A 299 8.61 10.29 -37.70
C SER A 299 8.36 11.01 -36.38
N LEU A 300 9.16 12.05 -36.09
CA LEU A 300 8.97 12.89 -34.92
C LEU A 300 7.60 13.59 -34.97
N ARG A 301 7.22 14.08 -36.15
CA ARG A 301 5.95 14.80 -36.34
C ARG A 301 4.75 13.88 -36.07
N ALA A 302 4.72 12.72 -36.71
CA ALA A 302 3.61 11.78 -36.54
C ALA A 302 3.50 11.27 -35.08
N GLY A 303 4.62 10.98 -34.42
CA GLY A 303 4.62 10.61 -33.01
C GLY A 303 4.19 11.75 -32.09
N SER A 304 4.57 13.00 -32.41
CA SER A 304 4.15 14.18 -31.67
C SER A 304 2.65 14.39 -31.82
N GLN A 305 2.08 14.29 -33.03
CA GLN A 305 0.64 14.36 -33.27
C GLN A 305 -0.13 13.37 -32.39
N SER A 306 0.34 12.12 -32.27
CA SER A 306 -0.26 11.14 -31.36
C SER A 306 -0.22 11.60 -29.91
N LEU A 307 0.91 12.16 -29.45
CA LEU A 307 1.01 12.71 -28.10
C LEU A 307 0.09 13.91 -27.89
N LEU A 308 -0.03 14.81 -28.86
CA LEU A 308 -0.90 15.99 -28.79
C LEU A 308 -2.37 15.60 -28.62
N GLN A 309 -2.81 14.54 -29.28
CA GLN A 309 -4.21 14.09 -29.27
C GLN A 309 -4.56 13.21 -28.07
N VAL A 310 -3.62 12.37 -27.62
CA VAL A 310 -3.92 11.28 -26.65
C VAL A 310 -3.38 11.57 -25.24
N CYS A 311 -2.48 12.53 -25.05
CA CYS A 311 -1.93 12.80 -23.72
C CYS A 311 -2.96 13.40 -22.76
N GLY A 312 -3.09 12.77 -21.59
CA GLY A 312 -3.93 13.23 -20.49
C GLY A 312 -5.24 12.47 -20.35
N LEU A 313 -6.08 12.92 -19.42
CA LEU A 313 -7.39 12.33 -19.17
C LEU A 313 -8.39 13.43 -18.79
N GLY A 314 -9.51 13.53 -19.51
CA GLY A 314 -10.51 14.57 -19.27
C GLY A 314 -9.90 15.98 -19.33
N LYS A 315 -10.06 16.76 -18.25
CA LYS A 315 -9.50 18.11 -18.13
C LYS A 315 -8.04 18.17 -17.65
N LEU A 316 -7.46 17.05 -17.22
CA LEU A 316 -6.01 16.95 -17.01
C LEU A 316 -5.35 16.56 -18.33
N ARG A 317 -5.30 17.51 -19.26
CA ARG A 317 -4.66 17.38 -20.56
C ARG A 317 -3.74 18.59 -20.82
N PRO A 318 -2.58 18.40 -21.45
CA PRO A 318 -1.70 19.51 -21.79
C PRO A 318 -2.39 20.59 -22.61
N ASN A 319 -2.09 21.86 -22.34
CA ASN A 319 -2.51 23.02 -23.12
C ASN A 319 -1.31 23.85 -23.64
N ILE A 320 -0.09 23.49 -23.23
CA ILE A 320 1.16 24.08 -23.70
C ILE A 320 2.08 22.95 -24.15
N ILE A 321 2.64 23.05 -25.36
CA ILE A 321 3.76 22.21 -25.79
C ILE A 321 5.07 22.95 -25.56
N LEU A 322 6.06 22.28 -24.97
CA LEU A 322 7.42 22.78 -24.80
C LEU A 322 8.39 21.93 -25.61
N ILE A 323 9.07 22.55 -26.57
CA ILE A 323 10.09 21.93 -27.40
C ILE A 323 11.45 22.61 -27.21
N GLY A 324 12.52 21.84 -27.36
CA GLY A 324 13.87 22.40 -27.45
C GLY A 324 14.14 22.99 -28.83
N PHE A 325 14.87 24.09 -28.90
CA PHE A 325 15.35 24.65 -30.17
C PHE A 325 16.40 23.71 -30.80
N LYS A 326 16.21 23.33 -32.06
CA LYS A 326 17.18 22.51 -32.80
C LYS A 326 18.38 23.36 -33.21
N THR A 327 19.46 23.38 -32.42
CA THR A 327 20.65 24.21 -32.67
C THR A 327 21.46 23.74 -33.88
N ASN A 328 21.50 22.43 -34.16
CA ASN A 328 22.31 21.83 -35.21
C ASN A 328 21.61 21.79 -36.59
N TRP A 329 20.59 22.61 -36.81
CA TRP A 329 19.78 22.60 -38.05
C TRP A 329 20.60 22.86 -39.33
N TYR A 330 21.66 23.67 -39.25
CA TYR A 330 22.48 24.08 -40.39
C TYR A 330 23.63 23.10 -40.70
N ARG A 331 24.00 22.20 -39.77
CA ARG A 331 25.20 21.35 -39.92
C ARG A 331 25.07 20.29 -41.01
N GLY A 332 23.85 19.87 -41.34
CA GLY A 332 23.58 18.83 -42.34
C GLY A 332 23.49 19.31 -43.78
N GLY A 333 23.57 20.62 -44.03
CA GLY A 333 23.37 21.21 -45.36
C GLY A 333 21.95 20.98 -45.92
N ALA A 334 21.74 21.36 -47.18
CA ALA A 334 20.46 21.21 -47.88
C ALA A 334 20.28 19.79 -48.47
N VAL A 335 20.54 18.75 -47.68
CA VAL A 335 20.38 17.35 -48.10
C VAL A 335 19.00 16.84 -47.67
N ALA A 336 18.39 15.94 -48.45
CA ALA A 336 17.06 15.39 -48.21
C ALA A 336 16.76 14.94 -46.76
N PRO A 337 17.64 14.20 -46.02
CA PRO A 337 17.33 13.78 -44.66
C PRO A 337 17.31 14.96 -43.67
N THR A 338 18.23 15.91 -43.80
CA THR A 338 18.28 17.11 -42.94
C THR A 338 17.06 18.00 -43.20
N MET A 339 16.65 18.15 -44.46
CA MET A 339 15.44 18.88 -44.81
C MET A 339 14.19 18.19 -44.26
N ASN A 340 14.13 16.85 -44.29
CA ASN A 340 13.04 16.09 -43.70
C ASN A 340 12.95 16.29 -42.18
N GLU A 341 14.06 16.20 -41.46
CA GLU A 341 14.09 16.47 -40.01
C GLU A 341 13.63 17.91 -39.68
N LEU A 342 14.00 18.89 -40.50
CA LEU A 342 13.56 20.27 -40.34
C LEU A 342 12.06 20.41 -40.60
N ASN A 343 11.55 19.79 -41.66
CA ASN A 343 10.13 19.75 -41.97
C ASN A 343 9.32 19.05 -40.87
N GLU A 344 9.86 18.02 -40.23
CA GLU A 344 9.23 17.37 -39.08
C GLU A 344 9.19 18.27 -37.85
N TYR A 345 10.29 19.00 -37.56
CA TYR A 345 10.35 19.94 -36.45
C TYR A 345 9.38 21.10 -36.63
N PHE A 346 9.40 21.76 -37.79
CA PHE A 346 8.46 22.83 -38.12
C PHE A 346 7.02 22.33 -38.20
N GLY A 347 6.81 21.14 -38.77
CA GLY A 347 5.50 20.49 -38.82
C GLY A 347 4.93 20.24 -37.43
N THR A 348 5.76 19.85 -36.46
CA THR A 348 5.33 19.68 -35.06
C THR A 348 4.85 20.99 -34.43
N ILE A 349 5.48 22.13 -34.77
CA ILE A 349 5.05 23.46 -34.31
C ILE A 349 3.70 23.82 -34.94
N GLN A 350 3.55 23.58 -36.25
CA GLN A 350 2.30 23.84 -36.96
C GLN A 350 1.15 23.01 -36.39
N ASP A 351 1.36 21.70 -36.22
CA ASP A 351 0.35 20.79 -35.67
C ASP A 351 -0.08 21.17 -34.24
N ALA A 352 0.83 21.76 -33.46
CA ALA A 352 0.53 22.25 -32.12
C ALA A 352 -0.38 23.49 -32.14
N PHE A 353 -0.18 24.41 -33.09
CA PHE A 353 -1.08 25.54 -33.30
C PHE A 353 -2.45 25.07 -33.82
N ASP A 354 -2.47 24.12 -34.76
CA ASP A 354 -3.71 23.53 -35.28
C ASP A 354 -4.53 22.82 -34.18
N SER A 355 -3.84 22.31 -33.15
CA SER A 355 -4.45 21.69 -31.96
C SER A 355 -4.85 22.70 -30.87
N ASN A 356 -4.81 24.01 -31.14
CA ASN A 356 -5.11 25.09 -30.19
C ASN A 356 -4.27 25.05 -28.90
N MET A 357 -3.00 24.61 -28.97
CA MET A 357 -2.08 24.68 -27.84
C MET A 357 -1.15 25.88 -27.95
N ALA A 358 -0.71 26.39 -26.80
CA ALA A 358 0.39 27.35 -26.79
C ALA A 358 1.71 26.65 -27.06
N VAL A 359 2.58 27.26 -27.87
CA VAL A 359 3.90 26.73 -28.20
C VAL A 359 4.97 27.49 -27.41
N CYS A 360 5.84 26.75 -26.72
CA CYS A 360 7.02 27.27 -26.06
C CYS A 360 8.28 26.62 -26.65
N ILE A 361 9.26 27.42 -27.04
CA ILE A 361 10.52 26.95 -27.59
C ILE A 361 11.66 27.43 -26.70
N LEU A 362 12.35 26.49 -26.06
CA LEU A 362 13.52 26.81 -25.23
C LEU A 362 14.80 26.73 -26.06
N ARG A 363 15.56 27.82 -26.11
CA ARG A 363 16.90 27.86 -26.70
C ARG A 363 17.92 28.13 -25.59
N ASN A 364 18.90 27.24 -25.46
CA ASN A 364 19.99 27.38 -24.50
C ASN A 364 21.31 27.67 -25.23
N GLY A 365 21.60 28.95 -25.44
CA GLY A 365 22.85 29.44 -26.03
C GLY A 365 23.32 28.65 -27.25
N GLU A 366 24.63 28.40 -27.33
CA GLU A 366 25.27 27.61 -28.39
C GLU A 366 25.37 26.11 -28.07
N MET A 367 25.42 25.74 -26.78
CA MET A 367 25.63 24.35 -26.35
C MET A 367 24.44 23.42 -26.68
N GLY A 368 23.24 23.96 -26.88
CA GLY A 368 22.03 23.18 -27.08
C GLY A 368 21.50 22.56 -25.79
N LEU A 369 20.61 21.58 -25.95
CA LEU A 369 19.88 20.94 -24.85
C LEU A 369 20.13 19.43 -24.75
N ASP A 370 20.80 18.83 -25.74
CA ASP A 370 20.99 17.38 -25.82
C ASP A 370 22.40 16.98 -25.37
N PHE A 371 22.48 16.36 -24.20
CA PHE A 371 23.73 15.86 -23.62
C PHE A 371 23.92 14.36 -23.82
N SER A 372 23.17 13.72 -24.74
CA SER A 372 23.26 12.28 -24.98
C SER A 372 24.67 11.82 -25.37
N GLU A 373 25.36 12.60 -26.21
CA GLU A 373 26.73 12.30 -26.64
C GLU A 373 27.74 12.45 -25.49
N ALA A 374 27.63 13.53 -24.72
CA ALA A 374 28.44 13.74 -23.52
C ALA A 374 28.23 12.61 -22.48
N MET A 375 26.99 12.17 -22.26
CA MET A 375 26.69 11.05 -21.37
C MET A 375 27.29 9.72 -21.85
N ARG A 376 27.33 9.49 -23.17
CA ARG A 376 28.00 8.31 -23.76
C ARG A 376 29.51 8.38 -23.56
N LEU A 377 30.13 9.53 -23.83
CA LEU A 377 31.58 9.74 -23.68
C LEU A 377 32.04 9.61 -22.22
N LEU A 378 31.20 10.06 -21.28
CA LEU A 378 31.49 10.01 -19.84
C LEU A 378 31.08 8.69 -19.16
N ASN A 379 30.59 7.69 -19.92
CA ASN A 379 30.09 6.39 -19.41
C ASN A 379 29.05 6.51 -18.27
N VAL A 380 28.27 7.60 -18.23
CA VAL A 380 27.26 7.85 -17.17
C VAL A 380 26.06 6.89 -17.27
N GLY A 381 26.00 6.08 -18.34
CA GLY A 381 24.99 5.04 -18.54
C GLY A 381 25.28 3.69 -17.86
N GLU A 382 26.47 3.47 -17.31
CA GLU A 382 26.74 2.27 -16.50
C GLU A 382 26.25 2.47 -15.07
N SER A 383 25.13 1.81 -14.74
CA SER A 383 24.54 1.77 -13.41
C SER A 383 25.46 1.25 -12.29
N LYS A 384 26.66 0.76 -12.62
CA LYS A 384 27.67 0.26 -11.68
C LYS A 384 28.57 1.36 -11.06
N ARG A 385 28.64 2.56 -11.65
CA ARG A 385 29.53 3.66 -11.17
C ARG A 385 28.82 4.84 -10.53
N LEU A 386 27.53 5.02 -10.82
CA LEU A 386 26.65 5.79 -9.95
C LEU A 386 26.33 4.86 -8.78
N ASP A 387 26.65 5.21 -7.53
CA ASP A 387 26.34 4.46 -6.29
C ASP A 387 24.84 4.18 -6.11
N ILE A 388 24.28 3.42 -7.04
CA ILE A 388 22.97 2.85 -7.04
C ILE A 388 23.27 1.39 -6.78
N ASN A 389 23.33 1.03 -5.49
CA ASN A 389 23.20 -0.37 -5.08
C ASN A 389 21.84 -0.88 -5.58
N LEU A 390 21.83 -1.35 -6.83
CA LEU A 390 20.86 -2.32 -7.29
C LEU A 390 21.33 -3.64 -6.69
N ASP A 391 20.95 -3.89 -5.44
CA ASP A 391 20.89 -5.24 -4.89
C ASP A 391 19.85 -6.02 -5.70
N ILE A 392 20.25 -6.43 -6.91
CA ILE A 392 19.63 -7.54 -7.61
C ILE A 392 20.10 -8.76 -6.85
N LYS A 393 19.36 -9.12 -5.79
CA LYS A 393 19.37 -10.50 -5.34
C LYS A 393 18.72 -11.29 -6.45
N GLU A 394 19.55 -11.96 -7.25
CA GLU A 394 19.12 -13.18 -7.92
C GLU A 394 18.53 -14.11 -6.85
N GLY A 395 17.25 -14.41 -7.01
CA GLY A 395 16.46 -15.28 -6.15
C GLY A 395 15.31 -15.82 -6.95
#